data_AF-A0A9J5YES0-F1
#
_entry.id   AF-A0A9J5YES0-F1
#
_cell.length_a   1.000
_cell.length_b   1.000
_cell.length_c   1.000
_cell.angle_alpha   90.00
_cell.angle_beta   90.00
_cell.angle_gamma   90.00
#
_symmetry.space_group_name_H-M   'P 1'
#
loop_
_entity.id
_entity.type
_entity.pdbx_description
1 polymer ?
#
loop_
_entity_poly.entity_id
_entity_poly.type
_entity_poly.pdbx_seq_one_letter_code
_entity_poly.pdbx_strand_id
1 'polypeptide(L)'
;MIIDTTEIETINSFSKLESLKEVYGIIWMLVPIVTLVLGITIGILQALADGTKLLLKKNLIPSTGDTLIPFGDHLVLADLSIGVFFWIAISSIAPVGLLMSGYGSNNKYSFLGGLRATAQSISYEIPLALCVLSISLRVIR
;
A
#
# COMPACT_ATOMS: atom_id res chain seq x y z
N MET A 1 -54.50 -31.72 23.63
CA MET A 1 -53.08 -31.34 23.57
C MET A 1 -53.04 -29.88 23.15
N ILE A 2 -53.23 -29.00 24.14
CA ILE A 2 -53.20 -27.55 23.96
C ILE A 2 -51.72 -27.19 24.07
N ILE A 3 -51.02 -27.20 22.94
CA ILE A 3 -49.78 -26.44 22.86
C ILE A 3 -50.26 -25.01 22.69
N ASP A 4 -50.05 -24.21 23.73
CA ASP A 4 -50.59 -22.87 23.89
C ASP A 4 -50.19 -22.01 22.68
N THR A 5 -51.15 -21.38 22.01
CA THR A 5 -50.90 -20.56 20.81
C THR A 5 -49.92 -19.42 21.10
N THR A 6 -49.77 -19.02 22.37
CA THR A 6 -48.81 -18.00 22.81
C THR A 6 -47.36 -18.48 22.76
N GLU A 7 -47.09 -19.77 22.99
CA GLU A 7 -45.73 -20.34 22.93
C GLU A 7 -45.20 -20.38 21.50
N ILE A 8 -46.06 -20.72 20.53
CA ILE A 8 -45.71 -20.75 19.10
C ILE A 8 -45.38 -19.35 18.58
N GLU A 9 -46.12 -18.32 18.98
CA GLU A 9 -45.78 -16.93 18.61
C GLU A 9 -44.47 -16.46 19.25
N THR A 10 -44.17 -16.93 20.47
CA THR A 10 -42.92 -16.61 21.18
C THR A 10 -41.70 -17.26 20.49
N ILE A 11 -41.82 -18.51 20.04
CA ILE A 11 -40.78 -19.23 19.29
C ILE A 11 -40.54 -18.59 17.91
N ASN A 12 -41.61 -18.16 17.23
CA ASN A 12 -41.52 -17.55 15.90
C ASN A 12 -40.89 -16.14 15.96
N SER A 13 -41.16 -15.39 17.03
CA SER A 13 -40.50 -14.10 17.32
C SER A 13 -39.00 -14.27 17.64
N PHE A 14 -38.65 -15.31 18.42
CA PHE A 14 -37.27 -15.60 18.80
C PHE A 14 -36.41 -16.01 17.60
N SER A 15 -36.92 -16.89 16.72
CA SER A 15 -36.24 -17.29 15.48
C SER A 15 -35.93 -16.10 14.56
N LYS A 16 -36.86 -15.15 14.47
CA LYS A 16 -36.68 -13.93 13.66
C LYS A 16 -35.58 -13.01 14.21
N LEU A 17 -35.41 -13.00 15.53
CA LEU A 17 -34.41 -12.18 16.23
C LEU A 17 -33.00 -12.75 16.08
N GLU A 18 -32.86 -14.07 16.09
CA GLU A 18 -31.60 -14.76 15.80
C GLU A 18 -31.16 -14.56 14.34
N SER A 19 -32.10 -14.66 13.39
CA SER A 19 -31.87 -14.34 11.98
C SER A 19 -31.38 -12.89 11.77
N LEU A 20 -31.94 -11.92 12.48
CA LEU A 20 -31.51 -10.51 12.34
C LEU A 20 -30.11 -10.27 12.91
N LYS A 21 -29.73 -10.99 13.96
CA LYS A 21 -28.39 -10.90 14.57
C LYS A 21 -27.32 -11.47 13.62
N GLU A 22 -27.65 -12.53 12.90
CA GLU A 22 -26.79 -13.13 11.87
C GLU A 22 -26.60 -12.17 10.67
N VAL A 23 -27.69 -11.56 10.20
CA VAL A 23 -27.66 -10.55 9.13
C VAL A 23 -26.86 -9.32 9.54
N TYR A 24 -27.01 -8.84 10.77
CA TYR A 24 -26.20 -7.73 11.30
C TYR A 24 -24.72 -8.09 11.36
N GLY A 25 -24.37 -9.32 11.76
CA GLY A 25 -23.00 -9.82 11.75
C GLY A 25 -22.37 -9.83 10.36
N ILE A 26 -23.12 -10.25 9.33
CA ILE A 26 -22.67 -10.25 7.93
C ILE A 26 -22.46 -8.82 7.43
N ILE A 27 -23.39 -7.91 7.73
CA ILE A 27 -23.27 -6.49 7.36
C ILE A 27 -22.04 -5.86 8.00
N TRP A 28 -21.81 -6.10 9.30
CA TRP A 28 -20.66 -5.56 10.02
C TRP A 28 -19.32 -6.11 9.52
N MET A 29 -19.29 -7.35 9.03
CA MET A 29 -18.11 -7.96 8.42
C MET A 29 -17.77 -7.37 7.04
N LEU A 30 -18.77 -6.84 6.32
CA LEU A 30 -18.57 -6.20 5.01
C LEU A 30 -18.12 -4.73 5.08
N VAL A 31 -18.41 -4.03 6.19
CA VAL A 31 -17.98 -2.64 6.42
C VAL A 31 -16.48 -2.41 6.15
N PRO A 32 -15.53 -3.20 6.70
CA PRO A 32 -14.10 -2.98 6.47
C PRO A 32 -13.67 -3.23 5.02
N ILE A 33 -14.35 -4.11 4.29
CA ILE A 33 -14.06 -4.39 2.87
C ILE A 33 -14.51 -3.21 2.00
N VAL A 34 -15.70 -2.66 2.28
CA VAL A 34 -16.23 -1.50 1.55
C VAL A 34 -15.39 -0.25 1.81
N THR A 35 -14.94 -0.01 3.04
CA THR A 35 -14.07 1.14 3.35
C THR A 35 -12.67 1.00 2.71
N LEU A 36 -12.13 -0.22 2.59
CA LEU A 36 -10.87 -0.47 1.90
C LEU A 36 -10.96 -0.18 0.40
N VAL A 37 -12.01 -0.68 -0.27
CA VAL A 37 -12.23 -0.46 -1.70
C VAL A 37 -12.44 1.02 -2.02
N LEU A 38 -13.25 1.71 -1.20
CA LEU A 38 -13.45 3.16 -1.33
C LEU A 38 -12.16 3.93 -1.06
N GLY A 39 -11.38 3.53 -0.05
CA GLY A 39 -10.10 4.18 0.27
C GLY A 39 -9.06 4.07 -0.86
N ILE A 40 -8.96 2.89 -1.49
CA ILE A 40 -8.04 2.68 -2.62
C ILE A 40 -8.46 3.49 -3.84
N THR A 41 -9.76 3.49 -4.16
CA THR A 41 -10.29 4.21 -5.33
C THR A 41 -10.17 5.73 -5.17
N ILE A 42 -10.48 6.26 -3.98
CA ILE A 42 -10.32 7.69 -3.67
C ILE A 42 -8.82 8.07 -3.63
N GLY A 43 -7.95 7.22 -3.08
CA GLY A 43 -6.50 7.46 -3.00
C GLY A 43 -5.83 7.56 -4.36
N ILE A 44 -6.18 6.70 -5.31
CA ILE A 44 -5.67 6.77 -6.69
C ILE A 44 -6.14 8.05 -7.38
N LEU A 45 -7.41 8.42 -7.19
CA LEU A 45 -7.97 9.64 -7.78
C LEU A 45 -7.33 10.91 -7.19
N GLN A 46 -7.07 10.93 -5.89
CA GLN A 46 -6.38 12.03 -5.20
C GLN A 46 -4.91 12.13 -5.64
N ALA A 47 -4.19 11.02 -5.75
CA ALA A 47 -2.80 11.02 -6.23
C ALA A 47 -2.69 11.58 -7.66
N LEU A 48 -3.66 11.26 -8.54
CA LEU A 48 -3.74 11.83 -9.88
C LEU A 48 -4.13 13.33 -9.85
N ALA A 49 -5.03 13.73 -8.96
CA ALA A 49 -5.43 15.13 -8.78
C ALA A 49 -4.28 16.00 -8.26
N ASP A 50 -3.51 15.52 -7.29
CA ASP A 50 -2.34 16.22 -6.77
C ASP A 50 -1.21 16.26 -7.81
N GLY A 51 -1.01 15.18 -8.57
CA GLY A 51 -0.07 15.13 -9.69
C GLY A 51 -0.41 16.13 -10.81
N THR A 52 -1.67 16.19 -11.23
CA THR A 52 -2.14 17.15 -12.24
C THR A 52 -2.11 18.59 -11.73
N LYS A 53 -2.39 18.84 -10.44
CA LYS A 53 -2.25 20.15 -9.79
C LYS A 53 -0.79 20.62 -9.72
N LEU A 54 0.16 19.69 -9.51
CA LEU A 54 1.59 19.97 -9.58
C LEU A 54 2.03 20.30 -11.01
N LEU A 55 1.51 19.58 -12.00
CA LEU A 55 1.80 19.81 -13.43
C LEU A 55 1.12 21.06 -14.00
N LEU A 56 -0.03 21.48 -13.44
CA LEU A 56 -0.73 22.71 -13.83
C LEU A 56 -0.12 23.98 -13.21
N LYS A 57 0.80 23.86 -12.26
CA LYS A 57 1.62 25.00 -11.80
C LYS A 57 2.76 25.28 -12.78
N LYS A 58 2.42 25.45 -14.07
CA LYS A 58 3.33 25.96 -15.11
C LYS A 58 3.61 27.43 -14.85
N ASN A 59 4.70 27.70 -14.13
CA ASN A 59 5.49 28.92 -14.31
C ASN A 59 6.96 28.69 -13.96
N LEU A 60 7.52 27.54 -14.36
CA LEU A 60 8.96 27.43 -14.63
C LEU A 60 9.23 26.20 -15.51
N ILE A 61 9.02 26.35 -16.81
CA ILE A 61 9.60 25.42 -17.80
C ILE A 61 10.93 26.05 -18.23
N PRO A 62 12.10 25.54 -17.84
CA PRO A 62 13.20 25.44 -18.78
C PRO A 62 13.02 24.13 -19.55
N SER A 63 12.97 24.31 -20.86
CA SER A 63 13.09 23.28 -21.88
C SER A 63 14.33 22.42 -21.63
N THR A 64 14.17 21.27 -20.98
CA THR A 64 15.03 20.09 -21.19
C THR A 64 14.21 18.87 -20.76
N GLY A 65 13.64 18.20 -21.75
CA GLY A 65 13.09 16.87 -21.54
C GLY A 65 14.25 15.92 -21.31
N ASP A 66 14.49 15.57 -20.06
CA ASP A 66 15.13 14.31 -19.70
C ASP A 66 14.27 13.63 -18.64
N THR A 67 13.16 13.10 -19.15
CA THR A 67 12.39 12.06 -18.49
C THR A 67 13.30 10.84 -18.40
N LEU A 68 13.85 10.61 -17.20
CA LEU A 68 14.68 9.47 -16.79
C LEU A 68 13.93 8.12 -16.83
N ILE A 69 12.98 7.95 -17.76
CA ILE A 69 12.24 6.70 -17.95
C ILE A 69 12.42 6.32 -19.42
N PRO A 70 13.36 5.41 -19.74
CA PRO A 70 13.52 4.94 -21.11
C PRO A 70 12.36 4.00 -21.44
N PHE A 71 11.32 4.54 -22.10
CA PHE A 71 10.37 3.76 -22.88
C PHE A 71 10.99 3.47 -24.25
N GLY A 72 11.78 2.39 -24.36
CA GLY A 72 12.31 1.95 -25.65
C GLY A 72 13.21 0.72 -25.57
N ASP A 73 13.01 -0.21 -26.51
CA ASP A 73 13.62 -1.56 -26.57
C ASP A 73 15.16 -1.60 -26.72
N HIS A 74 15.84 -0.45 -26.77
CA HIS A 74 17.29 -0.36 -27.00
C HIS A 74 18.06 0.57 -26.03
N LEU A 75 17.41 1.12 -25.01
CA LEU A 75 18.05 1.97 -24.00
C LEU A 75 18.42 1.18 -22.74
N VAL A 76 19.30 0.20 -22.90
CA VAL A 76 19.94 -0.47 -21.75
C VAL A 76 21.01 0.48 -21.22
N LEU A 77 20.63 1.34 -20.26
CA LEU A 77 21.49 2.41 -19.72
C LEU A 77 22.74 1.89 -18.98
N ALA A 78 22.83 0.59 -18.67
CA ALA A 78 24.01 -0.04 -18.12
C ALA A 78 23.86 -1.57 -18.28
N ASP A 79 24.98 -2.27 -18.44
CA ASP A 79 25.05 -3.72 -18.39
C ASP A 79 24.20 -4.26 -17.21
N LEU A 80 23.12 -4.98 -17.52
CA LEU A 80 22.09 -5.41 -16.54
C LEU A 80 22.73 -6.20 -15.39
N SER A 81 23.88 -6.83 -15.67
CA SER A 81 24.69 -7.61 -14.75
C SER A 81 25.10 -6.84 -13.49
N ILE A 82 25.48 -5.56 -13.62
CA ILE A 82 25.84 -4.68 -12.49
C ILE A 82 24.71 -3.69 -12.16
N GLY A 83 23.88 -3.31 -13.14
CA GLY A 83 22.86 -2.27 -12.97
C GLY A 83 21.85 -2.57 -11.86
N VAL A 84 21.40 -3.83 -11.74
CA VAL A 84 20.41 -4.20 -10.72
C VAL A 84 21.01 -4.20 -9.31
N PHE A 85 22.26 -4.61 -9.15
CA PHE A 85 22.96 -4.51 -7.86
C PHE A 85 23.20 -3.05 -7.45
N PHE A 86 23.56 -2.20 -8.41
CA PHE A 86 23.73 -0.76 -8.18
C PHE A 86 22.41 -0.09 -7.75
N TRP A 87 21.28 -0.48 -8.37
CA TRP A 87 19.96 0.01 -7.99
C TRP A 87 19.61 -0.32 -6.54
N ILE A 88 19.83 -1.57 -6.11
CA ILE A 88 19.61 -2.00 -4.71
C ILE A 88 20.52 -1.21 -3.76
N ALA A 89 21.78 -1.00 -4.14
CA ALA A 89 22.73 -0.24 -3.32
C ALA A 89 22.27 1.22 -3.08
N ILE A 90 21.71 1.88 -4.11
CA ILE A 90 21.15 3.24 -3.96
C ILE A 90 19.87 3.23 -3.12
N SER A 91 19.00 2.23 -3.30
CA SER A 91 17.77 2.06 -2.52
C SER A 91 18.02 2.02 -1.01
N SER A 92 19.13 1.42 -0.58
CA SER A 92 19.49 1.28 0.84
C SER A 92 19.74 2.60 1.57
N ILE A 93 19.79 3.74 0.86
CA ILE A 93 19.89 5.07 1.44
C ILE A 93 18.52 5.59 1.91
N ALA A 94 17.42 5.14 1.28
CA ALA A 94 16.06 5.61 1.57
C ALA A 94 15.61 5.43 3.05
N PRO A 95 15.93 4.32 3.75
CA PRO A 95 15.59 4.17 5.17
C PRO A 95 16.23 5.22 6.08
N VAL A 96 17.44 5.70 5.73
CA VAL A 96 18.14 6.76 6.49
C VAL A 96 17.38 8.07 6.39
N GLY A 97 16.82 8.39 5.22
CA GLY A 97 15.97 9.57 5.02
C GLY A 97 14.68 9.52 5.86
N LEU A 98 14.07 8.35 5.98
CA LEU A 98 12.88 8.14 6.81
C LEU A 98 13.18 8.33 8.31
N LEU A 99 14.33 7.83 8.80
CA LEU A 99 14.77 8.08 10.16
C LEU A 99 15.06 9.56 10.42
N MET A 100 15.77 10.23 9.51
CA MET A 100 16.09 11.66 9.64
C MET A 100 14.81 12.52 9.65
N SER A 101 13.81 12.16 8.82
CA SER A 101 12.50 12.81 8.79
C SER A 101 11.75 12.65 10.13
N GLY A 102 11.77 11.46 10.72
CA GLY A 102 11.17 11.22 12.04
C GLY A 102 11.90 11.92 13.18
N TYR A 103 13.24 11.99 13.11
CA TYR A 103 14.09 12.62 14.12
C TYR A 103 13.99 14.15 14.09
N GLY A 104 13.96 14.77 12.90
CA GLY A 104 13.88 16.22 12.74
C GLY A 104 12.57 16.85 13.20
N SER A 105 11.50 16.05 13.33
CA SER A 105 10.17 16.53 13.74
C SER A 105 10.05 16.81 15.25
N ASN A 106 11.06 16.47 16.06
CA ASN A 106 11.12 16.72 17.51
C ASN A 106 9.82 16.35 18.28
N ASN A 107 9.16 15.27 17.87
CA ASN A 107 7.91 14.77 18.46
C ASN A 107 7.96 13.26 18.62
N LYS A 108 7.57 12.75 19.78
CA LYS A 108 7.59 11.31 20.13
C LYS A 108 6.80 10.45 19.13
N TYR A 109 5.63 10.92 18.71
CA TYR A 109 4.78 10.19 17.76
C TYR A 109 5.36 10.16 16.34
N SER A 110 5.96 11.27 15.91
CA SER A 110 6.60 11.37 14.60
C SER A 110 7.85 10.51 14.51
N PHE A 111 8.64 10.44 15.59
CA PHE A 111 9.80 9.57 15.69
C PHE A 111 9.41 8.07 15.66
N LEU A 112 8.38 7.67 16.41
CA LEU A 112 7.85 6.30 16.35
C LEU A 112 7.27 5.96 14.97
N GLY A 113 6.60 6.91 14.31
CA GLY A 113 6.11 6.76 12.94
C GLY A 113 7.25 6.59 11.93
N GLY A 114 8.32 7.38 12.05
CA GLY A 114 9.54 7.26 11.24
C GLY A 114 10.26 5.93 11.44
N LEU A 115 10.38 5.46 12.69
CA LEU A 115 10.92 4.13 13.01
C LEU A 115 10.10 3.01 12.37
N ARG A 116 8.77 3.10 12.42
CA ARG A 116 7.89 2.09 11.80
C ARG A 116 8.05 2.05 10.28
N ALA A 117 8.08 3.22 9.63
CA ALA A 117 8.27 3.33 8.19
C ALA A 117 9.66 2.80 7.77
N THR A 118 10.69 3.08 8.56
CA THR A 118 12.05 2.59 8.34
C THR A 118 12.12 1.06 8.46
N ALA A 119 11.56 0.50 9.54
CA ALA A 119 11.52 -0.95 9.75
C ALA A 119 10.80 -1.67 8.61
N GLN A 120 9.71 -1.07 8.12
CA GLN A 120 8.98 -1.58 6.96
C GLN A 120 9.85 -1.54 5.69
N SER A 121 10.50 -0.42 5.38
CA SER A 121 11.36 -0.29 4.20
C SER A 121 12.48 -1.33 4.18
N ILE A 122 13.17 -1.51 5.32
CA ILE A 122 14.24 -2.50 5.47
C ILE A 122 13.71 -3.92 5.31
N SER A 123 12.54 -4.20 5.87
CA SER A 123 11.92 -5.54 5.79
C SER A 123 11.55 -5.94 4.36
N TYR A 124 11.21 -4.98 3.49
CA TYR A 124 10.92 -5.27 2.07
C TYR A 124 12.16 -5.28 1.18
N GLU A 125 13.28 -4.72 1.64
CA GLU A 125 14.53 -4.67 0.87
C GLU A 125 15.25 -6.04 0.84
N ILE A 126 15.18 -6.80 1.95
CA ILE A 126 15.82 -8.11 2.05
C ILE A 126 15.18 -9.15 1.09
N PRO A 127 13.83 -9.33 1.05
CA PRO A 127 13.20 -10.22 0.08
C PRO A 127 13.44 -9.79 -1.37
N LEU A 128 13.42 -8.49 -1.65
CA LEU A 128 13.71 -7.95 -2.98
C LEU A 128 15.13 -8.34 -3.44
N ALA A 129 16.12 -8.16 -2.57
CA ALA A 129 17.50 -8.53 -2.85
C ALA A 129 17.67 -10.02 -3.11
N LEU A 130 16.96 -10.87 -2.37
CA LEU A 130 16.95 -12.33 -2.60
C LEU A 130 16.31 -12.71 -3.94
N CYS A 131 15.20 -12.06 -4.33
CA CYS A 131 14.58 -12.27 -5.64
C CYS A 131 15.55 -11.89 -6.77
N VAL A 132 16.23 -10.76 -6.67
CA VAL A 132 17.23 -10.33 -7.67
C VAL A 132 18.40 -11.32 -7.74
N LEU A 133 18.91 -11.77 -6.59
CA LEU A 133 19.97 -12.77 -6.54
C LEU A 133 19.55 -14.07 -7.25
N SER A 134 18.30 -14.52 -7.06
CA SER A 134 17.78 -15.73 -7.71
C SER A 134 17.74 -15.62 -9.23
N ILE A 135 17.41 -14.45 -9.77
CA ILE A 135 17.40 -14.17 -11.21
C ILE A 135 18.83 -14.14 -11.74
N SER A 136 19.75 -13.50 -11.02
CA SER A 136 21.15 -13.38 -11.43
C SER A 136 21.84 -14.75 -11.49
N LEU A 137 21.59 -15.62 -10.50
CA LEU A 137 22.07 -17.01 -10.52
C LEU A 137 21.53 -17.83 -11.70
N ARG A 138 20.27 -17.59 -12.11
CA ARG A 138 19.67 -18.27 -13.28
C ARG A 138 20.29 -17.78 -14.60
N VAL A 139 20.60 -16.50 -14.72
CA VAL A 139 21.19 -15.89 -15.93
C VAL A 139 22.64 -16.36 -16.15
N ILE A 140 23.36 -16.71 -15.08
CA ILE A 140 24.74 -17.20 -15.11
C ILE A 140 24.88 -18.67 -15.59
N ARG A 141 23.77 -19.38 -15.78
CA ARG A 141 23.73 -20.75 -16.33
C ARG A 141 23.32 -20.76 -17.80
#